data_AF-A0A358STZ4-F1
#
_entry.id   AF-A0A358STZ4-F1
#
_cell.length_a   1.000
_cell.length_b   1.000
_cell.length_c   1.000
_cell.angle_alpha   90.00
_cell.angle_beta   90.00
_cell.angle_gamma   90.00
#
_symmetry.space_group_name_H-M   'P 1'
#
loop_
_entity.id
_entity.type
_entity.pdbx_description
1 polymer ?
#
loop_
_entity_poly.entity_id
_entity_poly.type
_entity_poly.pdbx_seq_one_letter_code
_entity_poly.pdbx_strand_id
1 'polypeptide(L)'
;MPEFSYTDLLPIGPDSTEYRLLTSDGVSTSEALGHEFLEVQPEALRLLAAEAMRDIAHLLRPGHLAQLRSILDDPDASGNDRFVASDLLKNACIAAGGVLPMCQDTGTAIVVAKKGRLVWTDGDDEAAIAEGIADAYRIKNLRYSQVAPLSMFEEKNTGDNLPAQIEIAAEGEDAYKFLFIAKGGGSANKSFFYQGTPSILTHDRMIAFLKEKILTLGTAACPPYHLAIVIGG
;
A
#
# COMPACT_ATOMS: atom_id res chain seq x y z
N MET A 1 -1.83 -41.88 13.16
CA MET A 1 -1.17 -40.62 12.76
C MET A 1 -2.25 -39.69 12.27
N PRO A 2 -2.23 -38.38 12.59
CA PRO A 2 -3.14 -37.45 11.94
C PRO A 2 -2.91 -37.48 10.43
N GLU A 3 -3.99 -37.42 9.64
CA GLU A 3 -3.89 -37.25 8.19
C GLU A 3 -3.31 -35.88 7.87
N PHE A 4 -2.52 -35.82 6.80
CA PHE A 4 -1.96 -34.55 6.33
C PHE A 4 -3.08 -33.67 5.76
N SER A 5 -3.16 -32.43 6.24
CA SER A 5 -4.02 -31.39 5.69
C SER A 5 -3.21 -30.12 5.56
N TYR A 6 -3.16 -29.57 4.34
CA TYR A 6 -2.56 -28.27 4.09
C TYR A 6 -3.55 -27.16 4.42
N THR A 7 -3.07 -26.07 5.00
CA THR A 7 -3.84 -24.84 5.21
C THR A 7 -2.87 -23.69 5.13
N ASP A 8 -3.21 -22.67 4.34
CA ASP A 8 -2.42 -21.44 4.30
C ASP A 8 -2.35 -20.82 5.69
N LEU A 9 -1.20 -20.26 6.03
CA LEU A 9 -1.02 -19.60 7.33
C LEU A 9 -2.01 -18.43 7.52
N LEU A 10 -2.32 -17.72 6.43
CA LEU A 10 -3.19 -16.55 6.40
C LEU A 10 -4.17 -16.65 5.22
N PRO A 11 -5.29 -17.39 5.36
CA PRO A 11 -6.30 -17.45 4.33
C PRO A 11 -6.97 -16.08 4.16
N ILE A 12 -7.06 -15.61 2.92
CA ILE A 12 -7.72 -14.35 2.57
C ILE A 12 -9.21 -14.56 2.32
N GLY A 13 -10.02 -13.58 2.75
CA GLY A 13 -11.45 -13.55 2.46
C GLY A 13 -11.74 -13.20 0.99
N PRO A 14 -13.04 -13.22 0.59
CA PRO A 14 -13.44 -12.78 -0.75
C PRO A 14 -13.05 -11.33 -1.00
N ASP A 15 -12.60 -11.03 -2.22
CA ASP A 15 -12.31 -9.68 -2.65
C ASP A 15 -13.61 -8.97 -3.04
N SER A 16 -13.93 -7.89 -2.32
CA SER A 16 -15.09 -7.05 -2.57
C SER A 16 -14.71 -5.67 -3.14
N THR A 17 -13.47 -5.51 -3.60
CA THR A 17 -12.97 -4.25 -4.13
C THR A 17 -13.57 -3.98 -5.51
N GLU A 18 -14.00 -2.74 -5.75
CA GLU A 18 -14.44 -2.31 -7.07
C GLU A 18 -13.21 -1.95 -7.93
N TYR A 19 -13.18 -2.47 -9.16
CA TYR A 19 -12.08 -2.24 -10.11
C TYR A 19 -12.56 -1.42 -11.31
N ARG A 20 -11.70 -0.50 -11.78
CA ARG A 20 -11.88 0.17 -13.08
C ARG A 20 -10.94 -0.47 -14.10
N LEU A 21 -11.45 -0.71 -15.31
CA LEU A 21 -10.60 -1.13 -16.42
C LEU A 21 -9.70 0.03 -16.86
N LEU A 22 -8.38 -0.20 -16.92
CA LEU A 22 -7.41 0.77 -17.44
C LEU A 22 -7.28 0.65 -18.95
N THR A 23 -7.03 -0.57 -19.42
CA THR A 23 -6.86 -0.91 -20.83
C THR A 23 -7.05 -2.42 -21.03
N SER A 24 -7.30 -2.82 -22.27
CA SER A 24 -7.17 -4.21 -22.74
C SER A 24 -5.91 -4.43 -23.59
N ASP A 25 -5.11 -3.38 -23.80
CA ASP A 25 -3.87 -3.46 -24.57
C ASP A 25 -2.75 -4.09 -23.73
N GLY A 26 -1.83 -4.79 -24.41
CA GLY A 26 -0.71 -5.45 -23.74
C GLY A 26 -1.08 -6.71 -22.96
N VAL A 27 -2.31 -7.23 -23.13
CA VAL A 27 -2.73 -8.52 -22.58
C VAL A 27 -3.35 -9.39 -23.67
N SER A 28 -3.04 -10.69 -23.66
CA SER A 28 -3.59 -11.69 -24.57
C SER A 28 -3.67 -13.05 -23.89
N THR A 29 -4.37 -14.00 -24.51
CA THR A 29 -4.33 -15.41 -24.09
C THR A 29 -3.73 -16.29 -25.17
N SER A 30 -3.03 -17.34 -24.74
CA SER A 30 -2.47 -18.37 -25.62
C SER A 30 -2.65 -19.76 -25.01
N GLU A 31 -2.72 -20.79 -25.85
CA GLU A 31 -2.83 -22.17 -25.40
C GLU A 31 -1.49 -22.88 -25.51
N ALA A 32 -1.00 -23.43 -24.40
CA ALA A 32 0.20 -24.26 -24.36
C ALA A 32 0.09 -25.31 -23.26
N LEU A 33 0.74 -26.46 -23.41
CA LEU A 33 0.80 -27.52 -22.38
C LEU A 33 -0.57 -27.95 -21.81
N GLY A 34 -1.66 -27.78 -22.57
CA GLY A 34 -3.03 -28.09 -22.12
C GLY A 34 -3.64 -27.04 -21.18
N HIS A 35 -3.05 -25.84 -21.09
CA HIS A 35 -3.55 -24.72 -20.31
C HIS A 35 -3.69 -23.46 -21.17
N GLU A 36 -4.65 -22.61 -20.81
CA GLU A 36 -4.72 -21.23 -21.29
C GLU A 36 -3.81 -20.37 -20.42
N PHE A 37 -2.87 -19.67 -21.03
CA PHE A 37 -1.95 -18.74 -20.39
C PHE A 37 -2.42 -17.31 -20.61
N LEU A 38 -2.34 -16.49 -19.56
CA LEU A 38 -2.47 -15.04 -19.65
C LEU A 38 -1.09 -14.45 -19.96
N GLU A 39 -0.91 -13.89 -21.15
CA GLU A 39 0.29 -13.17 -21.53
C GLU A 39 0.14 -11.69 -21.18
N VAL A 40 1.12 -11.13 -20.46
CA VAL A 40 1.13 -9.73 -20.02
C VAL A 40 2.42 -9.07 -20.48
N GLN A 41 2.28 -8.04 -21.32
CA GLN A 41 3.39 -7.24 -21.81
C GLN A 41 3.91 -6.25 -20.75
N PRO A 42 5.21 -5.90 -20.76
CA PRO A 42 5.79 -4.93 -19.84
C PRO A 42 5.05 -3.58 -19.81
N GLU A 43 4.53 -3.12 -20.94
CA GLU A 43 3.80 -1.86 -21.07
C GLU A 43 2.51 -1.84 -20.23
N ALA A 44 1.84 -2.99 -20.08
CA ALA A 44 0.66 -3.11 -19.24
C ALA A 44 1.02 -2.95 -17.75
N LEU A 45 2.15 -3.54 -17.31
CA LEU A 45 2.67 -3.39 -15.95
C LEU A 45 3.10 -1.96 -15.64
N ARG A 46 3.81 -1.33 -16.59
CA ARG A 46 4.22 0.08 -16.51
C ARG A 46 3.03 1.01 -16.38
N LEU A 47 2.01 0.86 -17.25
CA LEU A 47 0.78 1.65 -17.20
C LEU A 47 0.05 1.46 -15.87
N LEU A 48 -0.11 0.21 -15.42
CA LEU A 48 -0.77 -0.11 -14.16
C LEU A 48 -0.08 0.57 -12.98
N ALA A 49 1.25 0.48 -12.90
CA ALA A 49 2.03 1.09 -11.83
C ALA A 49 1.94 2.63 -11.86
N ALA A 50 2.02 3.24 -13.04
CA ALA A 50 1.91 4.70 -13.20
C ALA A 50 0.53 5.21 -12.75
N GLU A 51 -0.54 4.56 -13.19
CA GLU A 51 -1.91 4.91 -12.82
C GLU A 51 -2.18 4.68 -11.33
N ALA A 52 -1.69 3.58 -10.76
CA ALA A 52 -1.83 3.31 -9.34
C ALA A 52 -1.14 4.38 -8.48
N MET A 53 0.10 4.74 -8.80
CA MET A 53 0.84 5.77 -8.04
C MET A 53 0.22 7.17 -8.21
N ARG A 54 -0.31 7.49 -9.40
CA ARG A 54 -1.09 8.71 -9.61
C ARG A 54 -2.32 8.72 -8.70
N ASP A 55 -3.15 7.68 -8.78
CA ASP A 55 -4.45 7.67 -8.10
C ASP A 55 -4.28 7.66 -6.58
N ILE A 56 -3.35 6.89 -6.04
CA ILE A 56 -3.07 6.84 -4.59
C ILE A 56 -2.60 8.21 -4.08
N ALA A 57 -1.88 8.99 -4.89
CA ALA A 57 -1.41 10.32 -4.49
C ALA A 57 -2.53 11.39 -4.44
N HIS A 58 -3.66 11.15 -5.08
CA HIS A 58 -4.72 12.16 -5.28
C HIS A 58 -6.10 11.74 -4.76
N LEU A 59 -6.35 10.44 -4.59
CA LEU A 59 -7.64 9.87 -4.22
C LEU A 59 -7.53 9.05 -2.93
N LEU A 60 -8.66 8.90 -2.24
CA LEU A 60 -8.79 8.08 -1.04
C LEU A 60 -9.86 7.01 -1.23
N ARG A 61 -9.72 5.91 -0.49
CA ARG A 61 -10.76 4.89 -0.40
C ARG A 61 -12.05 5.48 0.19
N PRO A 62 -13.24 5.16 -0.35
CA PRO A 62 -14.52 5.63 0.18
C PRO A 62 -14.71 5.34 1.68
N GLY A 63 -14.27 4.16 2.14
CA GLY A 63 -14.35 3.79 3.56
C GLY A 63 -13.58 4.72 4.49
N HIS A 64 -12.41 5.24 4.07
CA HIS A 64 -11.66 6.21 4.87
C HIS A 64 -12.36 7.58 4.89
N LEU A 65 -12.88 8.04 3.75
CA LEU A 65 -13.65 9.29 3.68
C LEU A 65 -14.92 9.23 4.54
N ALA A 66 -15.60 8.08 4.57
CA ALA A 66 -16.77 7.86 5.41
C ALA A 66 -16.43 7.97 6.91
N GLN A 67 -15.28 7.44 7.33
CA GLN A 67 -14.81 7.57 8.72
C GLN A 67 -14.45 9.03 9.08
N LEU A 68 -13.87 9.79 8.15
CA LEU A 68 -13.65 11.23 8.38
C LEU A 68 -14.99 11.98 8.49
N ARG A 69 -15.97 11.63 7.64
CA ARG A 69 -17.30 12.22 7.70
C ARG A 69 -18.01 11.91 9.02
N SER A 70 -17.89 10.69 9.54
CA SER A 70 -18.55 10.30 10.80
C SER A 70 -18.04 11.12 11.99
N ILE A 71 -16.78 11.55 11.99
CA ILE A 71 -16.23 12.44 13.03
C ILE A 71 -17.00 13.77 13.08
N LEU A 72 -17.51 14.26 11.95
CA LEU A 72 -18.27 15.51 11.92
C LEU A 72 -19.69 15.38 12.49
N ASP A 73 -20.26 14.17 12.44
CA ASP A 73 -21.63 13.88 12.90
C ASP A 73 -21.69 13.34 14.33
N ASP A 74 -20.58 12.80 14.85
CA ASP A 74 -20.50 12.18 16.16
C ASP A 74 -20.65 13.22 17.29
N PRO A 75 -21.70 13.23 18.11
CA PRO A 75 -21.88 14.24 19.17
C PRO A 75 -20.75 14.26 20.22
N ASP A 76 -20.01 13.16 20.38
CA ASP A 76 -18.94 13.05 21.37
C ASP A 76 -17.58 13.55 20.86
N ALA A 77 -17.42 13.77 19.55
CA ALA A 77 -16.21 14.33 18.98
C ALA A 77 -16.00 15.80 19.40
N SER A 78 -14.75 16.14 19.74
CA SER A 78 -14.41 17.48 20.18
C SER A 78 -14.48 18.49 19.02
N GLY A 79 -14.49 19.78 19.35
CA GLY A 79 -14.39 20.83 18.34
C GLY A 79 -13.11 20.72 17.47
N ASN A 80 -12.01 20.25 18.07
CA ASN A 80 -10.75 20.05 17.35
C ASN A 80 -10.82 18.84 16.41
N ASP A 81 -11.45 17.75 16.82
CA ASP A 81 -11.61 16.57 15.96
C ASP A 81 -12.40 16.94 14.70
N ARG A 82 -13.49 17.70 14.85
CA ARG A 82 -14.28 18.19 13.72
C ARG A 82 -13.50 19.14 12.82
N PHE A 83 -12.71 20.03 13.43
CA PHE A 83 -11.87 20.96 12.68
C PHE A 83 -10.86 20.21 11.83
N VAL A 84 -10.09 19.28 12.43
CA VAL A 84 -9.08 18.47 11.73
C VAL A 84 -9.73 17.60 10.65
N ALA A 85 -10.81 16.88 10.96
CA ALA A 85 -11.51 16.05 9.98
C ALA A 85 -12.05 16.88 8.80
N SER A 86 -12.58 18.07 9.06
CA SER A 86 -13.04 18.99 8.01
C SER A 86 -11.91 19.42 7.10
N ASP A 87 -10.74 19.74 7.65
CA ASP A 87 -9.58 20.17 6.86
C ASP A 87 -8.97 19.01 6.05
N LEU A 88 -8.94 17.79 6.61
CA LEU A 88 -8.55 16.58 5.86
C LEU A 88 -9.50 16.31 4.69
N LEU A 89 -10.81 16.48 4.88
CA LEU A 89 -11.80 16.33 3.80
C LEU A 89 -11.65 17.41 2.71
N LYS A 90 -11.41 18.68 3.09
CA LYS A 90 -11.12 19.74 2.11
C LYS A 90 -9.84 19.44 1.33
N ASN A 91 -8.80 18.98 2.01
CA ASN A 91 -7.55 18.58 1.37
C ASN A 91 -7.76 17.45 0.37
N ALA A 92 -8.57 16.43 0.73
CA ALA A 92 -8.95 15.37 -0.20
C ALA A 92 -9.70 15.90 -1.43
N CYS A 93 -10.62 16.86 -1.26
CA CYS A 93 -11.30 17.52 -2.38
C CYS A 93 -10.34 18.28 -3.30
N ILE A 94 -9.34 18.96 -2.75
CA ILE A 94 -8.32 19.68 -3.52
C ILE A 94 -7.44 18.68 -4.30
N ALA A 95 -6.98 17.63 -3.62
CA ALA A 95 -6.11 16.62 -4.20
C ALA A 95 -6.80 15.86 -5.35
N ALA A 96 -8.11 15.62 -5.24
CA ALA A 96 -8.91 14.98 -6.29
C ALA A 96 -8.90 15.76 -7.63
N GLY A 97 -8.51 17.04 -7.63
CA GLY A 97 -8.26 17.82 -8.85
C GLY A 97 -7.05 17.34 -9.67
N GLY A 98 -6.19 16.46 -9.13
CA GLY A 98 -5.11 15.81 -9.86
C GLY A 98 -3.87 16.68 -10.12
N VAL A 99 -3.78 17.85 -9.47
CA VAL A 99 -2.67 18.80 -9.61
C VAL A 99 -1.75 18.78 -8.39
N LEU A 100 -2.34 18.91 -7.19
CA LEU A 100 -1.61 18.88 -5.92
C LEU A 100 -1.82 17.51 -5.27
N PRO A 101 -0.76 16.82 -4.84
CA PRO A 101 -0.92 15.56 -4.13
C PRO A 101 -1.53 15.79 -2.74
N MET A 102 -2.11 14.73 -2.17
CA MET A 102 -2.75 14.78 -0.86
C MET A 102 -1.81 15.12 0.29
N CYS A 103 -0.54 14.79 0.15
CA CYS A 103 0.49 15.02 1.15
C CYS A 103 1.78 15.47 0.46
N GLN A 104 2.55 16.32 1.13
CA GLN A 104 3.89 16.69 0.69
C GLN A 104 4.85 15.49 0.70
N ASP A 105 4.63 14.54 1.61
CA ASP A 105 5.33 13.26 1.61
C ASP A 105 4.54 12.28 0.76
N THR A 106 4.92 12.18 -0.52
CA THR A 106 4.31 11.24 -1.47
C THR A 106 4.77 9.80 -1.26
N GLY A 107 5.68 9.57 -0.30
CA GLY A 107 6.01 8.26 0.24
C GLY A 107 6.98 7.42 -0.60
N THR A 108 7.38 6.30 -0.01
CA THR A 108 8.10 5.23 -0.70
C THR A 108 7.09 4.38 -1.47
N ALA A 109 7.38 4.08 -2.74
CA ALA A 109 6.57 3.18 -3.53
C ALA A 109 6.85 1.72 -3.12
N ILE A 110 5.79 1.01 -2.74
CA ILE A 110 5.84 -0.41 -2.40
C ILE A 110 4.82 -1.15 -3.27
N VAL A 111 5.23 -2.27 -3.83
CA VAL A 111 4.41 -3.13 -4.68
C VAL A 111 4.49 -4.55 -4.14
N VAL A 112 3.33 -5.08 -3.73
CA VAL A 112 3.18 -6.49 -3.41
C VAL A 112 2.39 -7.13 -4.54
N ALA A 113 3.02 -8.00 -5.30
CA ALA A 113 2.44 -8.65 -6.47
C ALA A 113 2.36 -10.17 -6.25
N LYS A 114 1.31 -10.78 -6.81
CA LYS A 114 1.07 -12.22 -6.80
C LYS A 114 0.85 -12.68 -8.23
N LYS A 115 1.84 -13.37 -8.78
CA LYS A 115 1.85 -13.86 -10.15
C LYS A 115 1.32 -15.30 -10.16
N GLY A 116 0.16 -15.48 -10.78
CA GLY A 116 -0.41 -16.80 -10.99
C GLY A 116 0.47 -17.68 -11.87
N ARG A 117 0.43 -19.00 -11.65
CA ARG A 117 1.26 -19.98 -12.38
C ARG A 117 1.03 -20.01 -13.90
N LEU A 118 -0.14 -19.55 -14.37
CA LEU A 118 -0.53 -19.47 -15.78
C LEU A 118 -0.37 -18.05 -16.35
N VAL A 119 0.27 -17.14 -15.60
CA VAL A 119 0.61 -15.80 -16.10
C VAL A 119 2.01 -15.82 -16.67
N TRP A 120 2.11 -15.49 -17.95
CA TRP A 120 3.36 -15.33 -18.67
C TRP A 120 3.72 -13.84 -18.83
N THR A 121 4.99 -13.51 -18.59
CA THR A 121 5.60 -12.23 -18.95
C THR A 121 6.95 -12.53 -19.58
N ASP A 122 7.51 -11.58 -20.33
CA ASP A 122 8.84 -11.72 -20.96
C ASP A 122 10.01 -11.62 -19.95
N GLY A 123 9.71 -11.50 -18.66
CA GLY A 123 10.67 -11.27 -17.58
C GLY A 123 10.87 -9.78 -17.26
N ASP A 124 11.72 -9.51 -16.27
CA ASP A 124 12.05 -8.14 -15.80
C ASP A 124 10.83 -7.31 -15.32
N ASP A 125 9.83 -8.00 -14.78
CA ASP A 125 8.58 -7.40 -14.26
C ASP A 125 8.87 -6.23 -13.29
N GLU A 126 9.91 -6.36 -12.46
CA GLU A 126 10.33 -5.32 -11.52
C GLU A 126 10.75 -4.02 -12.22
N ALA A 127 11.50 -4.11 -13.33
CA ALA A 127 11.92 -2.95 -14.09
C ALA A 127 10.73 -2.24 -14.75
N ALA A 128 9.80 -3.00 -15.35
CA ALA A 128 8.59 -2.44 -15.95
C ALA A 128 7.72 -1.70 -14.93
N ILE A 129 7.55 -2.29 -13.74
CA ILE A 129 6.84 -1.68 -12.61
C ILE A 129 7.58 -0.42 -12.12
N ALA A 130 8.90 -0.50 -11.93
CA ALA A 130 9.72 0.63 -11.49
C ALA A 130 9.69 1.80 -12.47
N GLU A 131 9.70 1.53 -13.78
CA GLU A 131 9.58 2.56 -14.81
C GLU A 131 8.21 3.26 -14.74
N GLY A 132 7.12 2.51 -14.54
CA GLY A 132 5.79 3.09 -14.37
C GLY A 132 5.69 3.98 -13.12
N ILE A 133 6.33 3.56 -12.02
CA ILE A 133 6.45 4.38 -10.82
C ILE A 133 7.20 5.68 -11.15
N ALA A 134 8.39 5.59 -11.76
CA ALA A 134 9.18 6.77 -12.14
C ALA A 134 8.40 7.73 -13.06
N ASP A 135 7.62 7.21 -13.99
CA ASP A 135 6.75 8.02 -14.86
C ASP A 135 5.73 8.83 -14.06
N ALA A 136 5.04 8.21 -13.09
CA ALA A 136 4.10 8.92 -12.24
C ALA A 136 4.79 10.06 -11.47
N TYR A 137 5.96 9.78 -10.88
CA TYR A 137 6.73 10.75 -10.11
C TYR A 137 7.30 11.90 -10.96
N ARG A 138 7.67 11.62 -12.22
CA ARG A 138 8.20 12.60 -13.16
C ARG A 138 7.12 13.48 -13.80
N ILE A 139 5.96 12.90 -14.12
CA ILE A 139 4.88 13.59 -14.85
C ILE A 139 3.97 14.38 -13.90
N LYS A 140 3.79 13.89 -12.66
CA LYS A 140 2.96 14.55 -11.65
C LYS A 140 3.81 15.38 -10.69
N ASN A 141 3.16 16.29 -9.97
CA ASN A 141 3.81 17.14 -8.98
C ASN A 141 4.08 16.37 -7.67
N LEU A 142 4.78 15.24 -7.75
CA LEU A 142 5.14 14.39 -6.61
C LEU A 142 6.55 14.70 -6.12
N ARG A 143 6.92 14.18 -4.94
CA ARG A 143 8.21 14.47 -4.31
C ARG A 143 9.16 13.29 -4.38
N TYR A 144 10.38 13.54 -4.83
CA TYR A 144 11.48 12.58 -4.75
C TYR A 144 12.04 12.53 -3.33
N SER A 145 11.70 11.46 -2.62
CA SER A 145 11.95 11.28 -1.18
C SER A 145 13.00 10.21 -0.89
N GLN A 146 13.38 9.39 -1.88
CA GLN A 146 14.42 8.38 -1.71
C GLN A 146 15.82 8.99 -1.76
N VAL A 147 16.68 8.46 -0.89
CA VAL A 147 18.07 8.88 -0.72
C VAL A 147 18.95 7.65 -0.80
N ALA A 148 19.91 7.66 -1.72
CA ALA A 148 20.86 6.58 -1.91
C ALA A 148 22.14 6.82 -1.09
N PRO A 149 22.62 5.82 -0.33
CA PRO A 149 23.88 5.92 0.38
C PRO A 149 25.05 5.79 -0.60
N LEU A 150 25.96 6.77 -0.60
CA LEU A 150 27.21 6.74 -1.36
C LEU A 150 28.37 6.26 -0.48
N SER A 151 28.34 6.64 0.79
CA SER A 151 29.24 6.16 1.85
C SER A 151 28.51 6.20 3.19
N MET A 152 29.20 5.92 4.30
CA MET A 152 28.56 5.87 5.64
C MET A 152 27.85 7.19 6.03
N PHE A 153 28.37 8.33 5.58
CA PHE A 153 27.85 9.65 5.97
C PHE A 153 27.50 10.53 4.77
N GLU A 154 27.58 9.98 3.55
CA GLU A 154 27.30 10.71 2.32
C GLU A 154 26.15 10.05 1.60
N GLU A 155 25.21 10.89 1.21
CA GLU A 155 23.92 10.49 0.68
C GLU A 155 23.54 11.41 -0.47
N LYS A 156 22.78 10.88 -1.43
CA LYS A 156 22.28 11.66 -2.55
C LYS A 156 20.84 11.28 -2.87
N ASN A 157 19.99 12.28 -3.10
CA ASN A 157 18.65 12.05 -3.62
C ASN A 157 18.73 11.38 -5.00
N THR A 158 17.90 10.36 -5.23
CA THR A 158 17.92 9.60 -6.49
C THR A 158 17.37 10.40 -7.67
N GLY A 159 16.53 11.41 -7.41
CA GLY A 159 16.01 12.33 -8.41
C GLY A 159 14.75 11.82 -9.14
N ASP A 160 14.22 10.67 -8.75
CA ASP A 160 13.07 10.02 -9.37
C ASP A 160 12.18 9.24 -8.37
N ASN A 161 12.51 9.29 -7.06
CA ASN A 161 11.88 8.52 -5.99
C ASN A 161 12.03 6.99 -6.10
N LEU A 162 12.97 6.49 -6.90
CA LEU A 162 13.39 5.10 -6.89
C LEU A 162 14.59 4.89 -5.94
N PRO A 163 14.90 3.66 -5.52
CA PRO A 163 14.20 2.41 -5.82
C PRO A 163 12.83 2.29 -5.14
N ALA A 164 11.93 1.53 -5.75
CA ALA A 164 10.71 1.04 -5.12
C ALA A 164 10.99 -0.30 -4.40
N GLN A 165 10.20 -0.63 -3.39
CA GLN A 165 10.18 -1.99 -2.84
C GLN A 165 9.18 -2.82 -3.67
N ILE A 166 9.68 -3.75 -4.48
CA ILE A 166 8.84 -4.59 -5.35
C ILE A 166 9.03 -6.04 -4.93
N GLU A 167 7.93 -6.68 -4.52
CA GLU A 167 7.91 -8.07 -4.08
C GLU A 167 6.91 -8.85 -4.94
N ILE A 168 7.40 -9.83 -5.70
CA ILE A 168 6.57 -10.65 -6.59
C ILE A 168 6.56 -12.08 -6.07
N ALA A 169 5.42 -12.49 -5.49
CA ALA A 169 5.20 -13.86 -5.04
C ALA A 169 4.63 -14.73 -6.17
N ALA A 170 5.08 -15.97 -6.27
CA ALA A 170 4.43 -16.99 -7.11
C ALA A 170 3.22 -17.56 -6.34
N GLU A 171 2.03 -17.02 -6.59
CA GLU A 171 0.80 -17.37 -5.88
C GLU A 171 -0.41 -17.22 -6.82
N GLY A 172 -1.33 -18.17 -6.76
CA GLY A 172 -2.54 -18.19 -7.57
C GLY A 172 -2.37 -18.91 -8.90
N GLU A 173 -3.36 -18.75 -9.79
CA GLU A 173 -3.46 -19.54 -11.01
C GLU A 173 -3.38 -18.69 -12.28
N ASP A 174 -4.43 -17.94 -12.61
CA ASP A 174 -4.67 -17.31 -13.91
C ASP A 174 -4.67 -15.77 -13.88
N ALA A 175 -4.20 -15.17 -12.79
CA ALA A 175 -4.24 -13.73 -12.60
C ALA A 175 -2.93 -13.19 -12.01
N TYR A 176 -2.58 -11.98 -12.42
CA TYR A 176 -1.50 -11.19 -11.81
C TYR A 176 -2.12 -10.12 -10.91
N LYS A 177 -2.05 -10.31 -9.60
CA LYS A 177 -2.70 -9.43 -8.61
C LYS A 177 -1.67 -8.49 -7.98
N PHE A 178 -2.06 -7.25 -7.72
CA PHE A 178 -1.16 -6.23 -7.20
C PHE A 178 -1.79 -5.45 -6.05
N LEU A 179 -0.97 -5.10 -5.06
CA LEU A 179 -1.24 -4.09 -4.06
C LEU A 179 -0.14 -3.03 -4.16
N PHE A 180 -0.53 -1.83 -4.57
CA PHE A 180 0.33 -0.66 -4.59
C PHE A 180 0.13 0.16 -3.31
N ILE A 181 1.24 0.62 -2.73
CA ILE A 181 1.23 1.43 -1.52
C ILE A 181 2.21 2.58 -1.70
N ALA A 182 1.75 3.82 -1.47
CA ALA A 182 2.59 4.99 -1.31
C ALA A 182 2.78 5.25 0.19
N LYS A 183 3.84 4.72 0.78
CA LYS A 183 4.02 4.72 2.24
C LYS A 183 4.80 5.95 2.70
N GLY A 184 4.11 6.92 3.31
CA GLY A 184 4.76 8.09 3.92
C GLY A 184 5.69 7.69 5.07
N GLY A 185 6.88 8.28 5.11
CA GLY A 185 7.96 7.93 6.04
C GLY A 185 7.57 8.12 7.50
N GLY A 186 6.78 9.16 7.81
CA GLY A 186 6.26 9.39 9.16
C GLY A 186 5.42 8.22 9.68
N SER A 187 4.60 7.61 8.83
CA SER A 187 3.81 6.43 9.19
C SER A 187 4.63 5.14 9.16
N ALA A 188 5.63 5.03 8.29
CA ALA A 188 6.56 3.90 8.26
C ALA A 188 7.34 3.79 9.58
N ASN A 189 7.81 4.93 10.10
CA ASN A 189 8.53 5.07 11.38
C ASN A 189 7.67 4.73 12.61
N LYS A 190 6.36 4.53 12.43
CA LYS A 190 5.42 4.10 13.49
C LYS A 190 5.04 2.62 13.38
N SER A 191 5.84 1.83 12.66
CA SER A 191 5.76 0.37 12.67
C SER A 191 6.72 -0.15 13.73
N PHE A 192 6.20 -0.83 14.75
CA PHE A 192 7.00 -1.28 15.89
C PHE A 192 6.97 -2.80 16.02
N PHE A 193 8.12 -3.38 16.34
CA PHE A 193 8.25 -4.78 16.71
C PHE A 193 8.58 -4.90 18.19
N TYR A 194 7.79 -5.68 18.91
CA TYR A 194 8.00 -5.95 20.33
C TYR A 194 8.10 -7.46 20.55
N GLN A 195 9.22 -7.93 21.10
CA GLN A 195 9.34 -9.32 21.49
C GLN A 195 8.53 -9.60 22.76
N GLY A 196 7.47 -10.39 22.61
CA GLY A 196 6.62 -10.84 23.71
C GLY A 196 6.97 -12.25 24.18
N THR A 197 6.49 -12.61 25.38
CA THR A 197 6.49 -14.00 25.86
C THR A 197 5.05 -14.48 26.05
N PRO A 198 4.77 -15.79 26.12
CA PRO A 198 3.42 -16.29 26.36
C PRO A 198 2.75 -15.70 27.62
N SER A 199 3.54 -15.23 28.59
CA SER A 199 3.04 -14.61 29.82
C SER A 199 2.23 -13.30 29.61
N ILE A 200 2.34 -12.68 28.44
CA ILE A 200 1.57 -11.48 28.07
C ILE A 200 0.15 -11.82 27.59
N LEU A 201 -0.10 -13.08 27.19
CA LEU A 201 -1.36 -13.55 26.60
C LEU A 201 -2.45 -13.80 27.67
N THR A 202 -2.58 -12.86 28.61
CA THR A 202 -3.72 -12.75 29.52
C THR A 202 -4.41 -11.42 29.25
N HIS A 203 -5.73 -11.36 29.40
CA HIS A 203 -6.52 -10.18 29.05
C HIS A 203 -5.94 -8.88 29.66
N ASP A 204 -5.75 -8.84 30.98
CA ASP A 204 -5.34 -7.61 31.66
C ASP A 204 -3.92 -7.16 31.30
N ARG A 205 -2.99 -8.11 31.11
CA ARG A 205 -1.62 -7.80 30.69
C ARG A 205 -1.58 -7.32 29.24
N MET A 206 -2.36 -7.94 28.36
CA MET A 206 -2.46 -7.53 26.96
C MET A 206 -3.06 -6.12 26.86
N ILE A 207 -4.16 -5.84 27.56
CA ILE A 207 -4.78 -4.50 27.55
C ILE A 207 -3.83 -3.44 28.12
N ALA A 208 -3.16 -3.74 29.24
CA ALA A 208 -2.17 -2.83 29.81
C ALA A 208 -1.03 -2.54 28.84
N PHE A 209 -0.49 -3.59 28.19
CA PHE A 209 0.56 -3.46 27.18
C PHE A 209 0.11 -2.64 25.97
N LEU A 210 -1.04 -2.97 25.38
CA LEU A 210 -1.57 -2.26 24.22
C LEU A 210 -1.84 -0.79 24.54
N LYS A 211 -2.44 -0.49 25.70
CA LYS A 211 -2.66 0.89 26.15
C LYS A 211 -1.36 1.66 26.23
N GLU A 212 -0.33 1.07 26.85
CA GLU A 212 1.00 1.69 26.94
C GLU A 212 1.58 1.96 25.54
N LYS A 213 1.59 0.95 24.65
CA LYS A 213 2.24 1.07 23.33
C LYS A 213 1.49 1.96 22.36
N ILE A 214 0.16 1.95 22.35
CA ILE A 214 -0.66 2.82 21.50
C ILE A 214 -0.39 4.30 21.83
N LEU A 215 -0.21 4.64 23.11
CA LEU A 215 0.14 6.02 23.51
C LEU A 215 1.50 6.47 22.95
N THR A 216 2.44 5.55 22.70
CA THR A 216 3.76 5.90 22.13
C THR A 216 3.71 6.28 20.64
N LEU A 217 2.60 5.98 19.95
CA LEU A 217 2.39 6.46 18.57
C LEU A 217 2.38 7.99 18.53
N GLY A 218 1.72 8.61 19.52
CA GLY A 218 1.51 10.05 19.61
C GLY A 218 0.65 10.57 18.46
N THR A 219 0.87 11.82 18.07
CA THR A 219 0.21 12.46 16.92
C THR A 219 1.15 12.63 15.72
N ALA A 220 2.35 12.06 15.80
CA ALA A 220 3.47 12.30 14.86
C ALA A 220 3.30 11.66 13.47
N ALA A 221 2.22 10.92 13.25
CA ALA A 221 1.92 10.26 11.97
C ALA A 221 0.51 10.63 11.45
N CYS A 222 0.03 11.83 11.79
CA CYS A 222 -1.22 12.41 11.27
C CYS A 222 -2.47 11.54 11.53
N PRO A 223 -2.92 11.38 12.80
CA PRO A 223 -4.20 10.73 13.09
C PRO A 223 -5.37 11.46 12.40
N PRO A 224 -6.53 10.81 12.18
CA PRO A 224 -6.96 9.53 12.75
C PRO A 224 -6.31 8.28 12.12
N TYR A 225 -5.91 7.31 12.96
CA TYR A 225 -5.16 6.14 12.53
C TYR A 225 -6.06 4.98 12.07
N HIS A 226 -5.63 4.30 11.01
CA HIS A 226 -5.97 2.90 10.78
C HIS A 226 -4.97 2.04 11.55
N LEU A 227 -5.33 1.63 12.77
CA LEU A 227 -4.43 0.90 13.66
C LEU A 227 -4.47 -0.60 13.35
N ALA A 228 -3.30 -1.17 13.03
CA ALA A 228 -3.11 -2.61 12.93
C ALA A 228 -2.29 -3.12 14.12
N ILE A 229 -2.77 -4.19 14.76
CA ILE A 229 -2.09 -4.89 15.85
C ILE A 229 -2.02 -6.36 15.48
N VAL A 230 -0.82 -6.92 15.45
CA VAL A 230 -0.58 -8.34 15.17
C VAL A 230 -0.03 -8.99 16.44
N ILE A 231 -0.71 -10.04 16.92
CA ILE A 231 -0.32 -10.78 18.12
C ILE A 231 0.11 -12.19 17.70
N GLY A 232 1.37 -12.53 17.93
CA GLY A 232 1.98 -13.73 17.35
C GLY A 232 2.36 -13.51 15.88
N GLY A 233 2.68 -14.61 15.20
CA GLY A 233 3.33 -14.59 13.88
C GLY A 233 4.73 -15.17 13.94
#